data_AF-A0A419EBS2-F1
#
_entry.id   AF-A0A419EBS2-F1
#
_cell.length_a   1.000
_cell.length_b   1.000
_cell.length_c   1.000
_cell.angle_alpha   90.00
_cell.angle_beta   90.00
_cell.angle_gamma   90.00
#
_symmetry.space_group_name_H-M   'P 1'
#
loop_
_entity.id
_entity.type
_entity.pdbx_description
1 polymer ?
#
loop_
_entity_poly.entity_id
_entity_poly.type
_entity_poly.pdbx_seq_one_letter_code
_entity_poly.pdbx_strand_id
1 'polypeptide(L)' 'MRITWDPKKAEINFKKQKVRFSDAELVLYDPFALTLEEQVVVVYSYRPDSIRLISAKKATPLQRKQYEKGN' A
#
# COMPACT_ATOMS: atom_id res chain seq x y z
N MET A 1 10.07 5.30 12.57
CA MET A 1 9.00 4.41 12.08
C MET A 1 9.62 3.41 11.12
N ARG A 2 9.70 2.12 11.49
CA ARG A 2 10.27 1.08 10.60
C ARG A 2 9.15 0.35 9.86
N ILE A 3 9.23 0.24 8.54
CA ILE A 3 8.28 -0.54 7.76
C ILE A 3 8.85 -1.96 7.56
N THR A 4 8.00 -2.97 7.80
CA THR A 4 8.40 -4.38 7.76
C THR A 4 7.36 -5.20 7.03
N TRP A 5 7.78 -6.31 6.43
CA TRP A 5 6.87 -7.29 5.82
C TRP A 5 7.52 -8.67 5.79
N ASP A 6 6.67 -9.69 5.65
CA ASP A 6 7.13 -11.05 5.42
C ASP A 6 7.51 -11.23 3.92
N PRO A 7 8.71 -11.73 3.58
CA PRO A 7 9.14 -11.89 2.20
C PRO A 7 8.26 -12.82 1.36
N LYS A 8 7.78 -13.93 1.94
CA LYS A 8 6.89 -14.87 1.27
C LYS A 8 5.53 -14.22 1.00
N LYS A 9 5.04 -13.40 1.94
CA LYS A 9 3.82 -12.61 1.75
C LYS A 9 3.99 -11.57 0.66
N ALA A 10 5.13 -10.88 0.60
CA ALA A 10 5.43 -9.90 -0.43
C ALA A 10 5.45 -10.54 -1.83
N GLU A 11 6.05 -11.73 -1.97
CA GLU A 11 6.06 -12.48 -3.22
C GLU A 11 4.64 -12.89 -3.64
N ILE A 12 3.84 -13.45 -2.72
CA ILE A 12 2.44 -13.82 -2.98
C ILE A 12 1.61 -12.59 -3.37
N ASN A 13 1.81 -11.46 -2.69
CA ASN A 13 1.11 -10.22 -3.01
C ASN A 13 1.49 -9.73 -4.40
N PHE A 14 2.78 -9.71 -4.73
CA PHE A 14 3.22 -9.28 -6.05
C PHE A 14 2.67 -10.17 -7.16
N LYS A 15 2.69 -11.50 -6.99
CA LYS A 15 2.10 -12.43 -7.95
C LYS A 15 0.62 -12.16 -8.21
N LYS A 16 -0.15 -11.86 -7.15
CA LYS A 16 -1.61 -11.65 -7.20
C LYS A 16 -2.04 -10.24 -7.61
N GLN A 17 -1.43 -9.23 -7.00
CA GLN A 17 -1.87 -7.82 -7.04
C GLN A 17 -0.97 -6.94 -7.91
N LYS A 18 0.18 -7.46 -8.35
CA LYS A 18 1.16 -6.76 -9.20
C LYS A 18 1.70 -5.44 -8.59
N VAL A 19 1.62 -5.31 -7.26
CA VAL A 19 2.18 -4.19 -6.50
C VAL A 19 3.22 -4.74 -5.53
N ARG A 20 4.42 -4.16 -5.55
CA ARG A 20 5.48 -4.51 -4.61
C ARG A 20 5.27 -3.75 -3.31
N PHE A 21 5.66 -4.36 -2.20
CA PHE A 21 5.60 -3.70 -0.90
C PHE A 21 6.59 -2.55 -0.77
N SER A 22 7.71 -2.59 -1.49
CA SER A 22 8.65 -1.45 -1.61
C SER A 22 7.98 -0.22 -2.19
N ASP A 23 7.12 -0.40 -3.20
CA ASP A 23 6.45 0.72 -3.88
C ASP A 23 5.34 1.29 -2.96
N ALA A 24 4.67 0.41 -2.21
CA ALA A 24 3.66 0.78 -1.21
C ALA A 24 4.25 1.42 0.05
N GLU A 25 5.52 1.19 0.34
CA GLU A 25 6.24 1.80 1.45
C GLU A 25 6.27 3.33 1.30
N LEU A 26 6.54 3.81 0.08
CA LEU A 26 6.64 5.24 -0.23
C LEU A 26 5.34 5.98 0.07
N VAL A 27 4.19 5.35 -0.18
CA VAL A 27 2.86 5.91 0.06
C VAL A 27 2.58 6.13 1.56
N LEU A 28 3.23 5.36 2.43
CA LEU A 28 3.09 5.54 3.88
C LEU A 28 3.89 6.74 4.42
N TYR A 29 4.91 7.20 3.69
CA TYR A 29 5.68 8.40 4.05
C TYR A 29 5.11 9.66 3.42
N ASP A 30 4.70 9.56 2.16
CA ASP A 30 4.07 10.64 1.42
C ASP A 30 2.85 10.07 0.65
N PRO A 31 1.62 10.46 1.02
CA PRO A 31 0.41 10.05 0.31
C PRO A 31 0.42 10.33 -1.20
N PHE A 32 1.29 11.22 -1.68
CA PHE A 32 1.48 11.56 -3.10
C PHE A 32 2.75 10.96 -3.72
N ALA A 33 3.49 10.11 -3.02
CA ALA A 33 4.78 9.56 -3.48
C ALA A 33 4.68 8.73 -4.77
N LEU A 34 3.48 8.24 -5.12
CA LEU A 34 3.22 7.65 -6.42
C LEU A 34 2.75 8.75 -7.37
N THR A 35 3.65 9.19 -8.25
CA THR A 35 3.36 10.24 -9.22
C THR A 35 2.32 9.78 -10.25
N LEU A 36 1.12 10.34 -10.09
CA LEU A 36 0.14 10.80 -11.09
C LEU A 36 -1.01 9.94 -11.63
N GLU A 37 -1.06 8.60 -11.61
CA GLU A 37 -2.30 7.92 -12.10
C GLU A 37 -2.74 6.66 -11.34
N GLU A 38 -1.87 6.09 -10.49
CA GLU A 38 -2.17 4.83 -9.81
C GLU A 38 -2.31 5.02 -8.30
N GLN A 39 -3.54 5.29 -7.87
CA GLN A 39 -3.90 5.13 -6.46
C GLN A 39 -3.73 3.66 -6.05
N VAL A 40 -3.12 3.44 -4.89
CA VAL A 40 -2.99 2.12 -4.27
C VAL A 40 -3.69 2.09 -2.92
N VAL A 41 -4.25 0.93 -2.61
CA VAL A 41 -4.78 0.63 -1.29
C VAL A 41 -3.76 -0.21 -0.56
N VAL A 42 -3.28 0.30 0.58
CA VAL A 42 -2.33 -0.39 1.46
C VAL A 42 -3.08 -0.87 2.70
N VAL A 43 -2.91 -2.14 3.05
CA VAL A 43 -3.40 -2.74 4.29
C VAL A 43 -2.19 -3.04 5.16
N TYR A 44 -2.20 -2.49 6.37
CA TYR A 44 -1.10 -2.60 7.30
C TYR A 44 -1.61 -2.68 8.74
N SER A 45 -0.74 -3.11 9.65
CA SER A 45 -1.00 -3.07 11.10
C SER A 45 0.02 -2.20 11.80
N TYR A 46 -0.44 -1.33 12.71
CA TYR A 46 0.41 -0.56 13.59
C TYR A 46 0.97 -1.42 14.73
N ARG A 47 2.25 -1.21 15.04
CA ARG A 47 2.96 -1.70 16.23
C ARG A 47 3.68 -0.50 16.86
N PRO A 48 4.06 -0.56 18.15
CA PRO A 48 4.71 0.57 18.84
C PRO A 48 5.89 1.18 18.05
N ASP A 49 6.75 0.34 17.48
CA ASP A 49 7.97 0.79 16.79
C ASP A 49 7.96 0.58 15.26
N SER A 50 6.92 -0.07 14.73
CA SER A 50 6.90 -0.49 13.33
C SER A 50 5.51 -0.54 12.70
N ILE A 51 5.49 -0.38 11.38
CA ILE A 51 4.34 -0.72 10.57
C ILE A 51 4.63 -2.05 9.89
N ARG A 52 3.71 -3.02 10.03
CA ARG A 52 3.77 -4.27 9.28
C ARG A 52 2.85 -4.17 8.08
N LEU A 53 3.42 -4.19 6.88
CA LEU A 53 2.65 -4.24 5.63
C LEU A 53 2.08 -5.64 5.43
N ILE A 54 0.78 -5.71 5.12
CA ILE A 54 0.03 -6.97 5.00
C ILE A 54 -0.42 -7.20 3.56
N SER A 55 -0.85 -6.13 2.87
CA SER A 55 -1.31 -6.17 1.48
C SER A 55 -1.12 -4.82 0.79
N ALA A 56 -0.92 -4.84 -0.52
CA ALA A 56 -0.92 -3.65 -1.36
C ALA A 56 -1.52 -4.00 -2.71
N LYS A 57 -2.42 -3.16 -3.21
CA LYS A 57 -3.08 -3.37 -4.50
C LYS A 57 -3.43 -2.05 -5.17
N LYS A 58 -3.54 -2.05 -6.49
CA LYS A 58 -4.11 -0.92 -7.23
C LYS A 58 -5.55 -0.68 -6.77
N ALA A 59 -5.90 0.57 -6.54
CA ALA A 59 -7.25 0.97 -6.20
C ALA A 59 -8.15 0.74 -7.42
N THR A 60 -9.27 0.04 -7.20
CA THR A 60 -10.31 -0.09 -8.24
C THR A 60 -11.00 1.26 -8.46
N PRO A 61 -11.60 1.52 -9.63
CA PRO A 61 -12.31 2.78 -9.88
C PRO A 61 -13.34 3.15 -8.81
N LEU A 62 -14.00 2.15 -8.21
CA LEU A 62 -14.93 2.36 -7.10
C LEU A 62 -14.22 2.87 -5.84
N GLN A 63 -13.08 2.28 -5.49
CA GLN A 63 -12.28 2.70 -4.33
C GLN A 63 -11.72 4.12 -4.51
N ARG A 64 -11.36 4.49 -5.75
CA ARG A 64 -10.91 5.86 -6.08
C ARG A 64 -12.00 6.89 -5.80
N LYS A 65 -13.20 6.63 -6.31
CA LYS A 65 -14.37 7.49 -6.08
C LYS A 65 -14.75 7.59 -4.61
N GLN A 66 -14.53 6.55 -3.81
CA GLN A 66 -14.77 6.60 -2.36
C GLN A 66 -13.76 7.50 -1.65
N TYR A 67 -12.50 7.45 -2.05
CA TYR A 67 -11.44 8.30 -1.52
C TYR A 67 -11.67 9.79 -1.89
N GLU A 68 -12.02 10.07 -3.15
CA GLU A 68 -12.29 11.42 -3.66
C GLU A 68 -13.53 12.09 -3.04
N LYS A 69 -14.49 11.31 -2.52
CA LYS A 69 -15.68 11.86 -1.85
C LYS A 69 -15.47 12.15 -0.36
N GLY A 70 -14.41 11.59 0.23
CA GLY A 70 -14.14 11.67 1.68
C GLY A 70 -13.07 12.69 2.06
N ASN A 71 -12.53 13.42 1.10
CA ASN A 71 -11.47 14.42 1.24
C ASN A 71 -11.92 15.72 0.61
#